data_AF-A0A2T2T199-F1
#
_entry.id   AF-A0A2T2T199-F1
#
_cell.length_a   1.000
_cell.length_b   1.000
_cell.length_c   1.000
_cell.angle_alpha   90.00
_cell.angle_beta   90.00
_cell.angle_gamma   90.00
#
_symmetry.space_group_name_H-M   'P 1'
#
loop_
_entity.id
_entity.type
_entity.pdbx_description
1 polymer ?
#
loop_
_entity_poly.entity_id
_entity_poly.type
_entity_poly.pdbx_seq_one_letter_code
_entity_poly.pdbx_strand_id
1 'polypeptide(L)' 'GFAWAHWDGTPETEARIQEETSATIRLIPFDRDGHEEGTDMLTGEPSEGRVLFAQAY' A
#
# COMPACT_ATOMS: atom_id res chain seq x y z
N GLY A 1 -6.57 -11.28 6.45
CA GLY A 1 -7.02 -10.09 7.23
C GLY A 1 -6.83 -8.84 6.39
N PHE A 2 -7.20 -7.67 6.92
CA PHE A 2 -6.99 -6.37 6.26
C PHE A 2 -5.87 -5.60 6.96
N ALA A 3 -5.01 -4.93 6.18
CA ALA A 3 -3.92 -4.12 6.69
C ALA A 3 -3.86 -2.77 5.96
N TRP A 4 -3.79 -1.68 6.71
CA TRP A 4 -3.52 -0.35 6.16
C TRP A 4 -2.02 -0.08 6.19
N ALA A 5 -1.43 0.20 5.05
CA ALA A 5 0.00 0.48 4.95
C ALA A 5 0.30 1.55 3.90
N HIS A 6 1.43 2.24 4.08
CA HIS A 6 1.93 3.22 3.11
C HIS A 6 2.41 2.52 1.86
N TRP A 7 2.00 3.08 0.72
CA TRP A 7 2.38 2.63 -0.60
C TRP A 7 2.84 3.83 -1.43
N ASP A 8 4.00 3.70 -2.08
CA ASP A 8 4.61 4.68 -3.00
C ASP A 8 3.80 4.92 -4.28
N GLY A 9 2.83 4.07 -4.62
CA GLY A 9 2.07 4.17 -5.86
C GLY A 9 2.71 3.42 -7.03
N THR A 10 3.81 2.71 -6.81
CA THR A 10 4.51 1.99 -7.88
C THR A 10 3.98 0.56 -8.04
N PRO A 11 3.86 0.08 -9.29
CA PRO A 11 3.44 -1.30 -9.56
C PRO A 11 4.51 -2.32 -9.16
N GLU A 12 5.79 -1.91 -9.09
CA GLU A 12 6.90 -2.76 -8.65
C GLU A 12 6.74 -3.16 -7.18
N THR A 13 6.40 -2.19 -6.32
CA THR A 13 6.10 -2.42 -4.91
C THR A 13 4.87 -3.31 -4.74
N GLU A 14 3.80 -3.07 -5.51
CA GLU A 14 2.59 -3.91 -5.45
C GLU A 14 2.90 -5.37 -5.83
N ALA A 15 3.63 -5.59 -6.93
CA ALA A 15 4.01 -6.93 -7.38
C ALA A 15 4.82 -7.65 -6.30
N ARG A 16 5.79 -6.95 -5.68
CA ARG A 16 6.62 -7.53 -4.63
C ARG A 16 5.80 -7.90 -3.38
N ILE A 17 4.85 -7.07 -2.97
CA ILE A 17 3.92 -7.39 -1.86
C ILE A 17 3.09 -8.64 -2.21
N GLN A 18 2.61 -8.75 -3.44
CA GLN A 18 1.85 -9.91 -3.89
C GLN A 18 2.70 -11.19 -3.92
N GLU A 19 3.95 -11.11 -4.39
CA GLU A 19 4.85 -12.27 -4.44
C GLU A 19 5.28 -12.72 -3.04
N GLU A 20 5.63 -11.79 -2.15
CA GLU A 20 6.13 -12.12 -0.80
C GLU A 20 5.00 -12.49 0.17
N THR A 21 3.82 -11.88 0.04
CA THR A 21 2.75 -11.99 1.05
C THR A 21 1.43 -12.49 0.50
N SER A 22 1.27 -12.63 -0.83
CA SER A 22 -0.03 -12.90 -1.48
C SER A 22 -1.12 -11.85 -1.18
N ALA A 23 -0.75 -10.69 -0.65
CA ALA A 23 -1.64 -9.57 -0.43
C ALA A 23 -1.73 -8.67 -1.67
N THR A 24 -2.92 -8.13 -1.93
CA THR A 24 -3.15 -7.15 -3.00
C THR A 24 -3.92 -5.95 -2.48
N ILE A 25 -3.82 -4.83 -3.20
CA ILE A 25 -4.54 -3.59 -2.87
C ILE A 25 -6.03 -3.81 -3.10
N ARG A 26 -6.84 -3.52 -2.08
CA ARG A 26 -8.31 -3.64 -2.10
C ARG A 26 -9.01 -2.30 -2.19
N LEU A 27 -8.38 -1.24 -1.69
CA LEU A 27 -8.92 0.11 -1.74
C LEU A 27 -7.79 1.12 -1.70
N ILE A 28 -7.85 2.07 -2.64
CA ILE A 28 -7.02 3.28 -2.65
C ILE A 28 -7.97 4.45 -2.33
N PRO A 29 -7.83 5.14 -1.20
CA PRO A 29 -8.64 6.30 -0.89
C PRO A 29 -8.40 7.41 -1.93
N PHE A 30 -9.48 7.98 -2.47
CA PHE A 30 -9.41 9.13 -3.39
C PHE A 30 -9.14 10.43 -2.65
N ASP A 31 -9.70 10.56 -1.46
CA ASP A 31 -9.47 11.68 -0.55
C ASP A 31 -8.36 11.25 0.41
N ARG A 32 -7.12 11.60 0.05
CA ARG A 32 -5.94 11.41 0.91
C ARG A 32 -5.68 12.66 1.77
N ASP A 33 -6.52 13.69 1.64
CA ASP A 33 -6.43 14.97 2.33
C ASP A 33 -6.66 14.75 3.84
N GLY A 34 -5.56 14.61 4.59
CA GLY A 34 -5.56 14.29 6.02
C GLY A 34 -4.99 12.92 6.39
N HIS A 35 -4.59 12.09 5.42
CA HIS A 35 -3.76 10.92 5.69
C HIS A 35 -2.29 11.35 5.74
N GLU A 36 -1.62 10.98 6.83
CA GLU A 36 -0.23 11.33 7.12
C GLU A 36 0.66 11.02 5.90
N GLU A 37 1.41 12.02 5.42
CA GLU A 37 2.52 11.77 4.50
C GLU A 37 3.47 10.78 5.17
N GLY A 38 3.80 9.71 4.46
CA GLY A 38 4.60 8.62 5.01
C GLY A 38 5.66 8.15 4.06
N THR A 39 6.25 7.03 4.40
CA THR A 39 7.20 6.32 3.54
C THR A 39 6.65 4.96 3.21
N ASP A 40 6.81 4.56 1.97
CA ASP A 40 6.51 3.22 1.50
C ASP A 40 7.17 2.15 2.38
N MET A 41 6.40 1.10 2.65
CA MET A 41 6.80 0.03 3.56
C MET A 41 7.94 -0.85 3.02
N LEU A 42 8.24 -0.80 1.73
CA LEU A 42 9.18 -1.66 1.02
C LEU A 42 10.36 -0.91 0.39
N THR A 43 10.13 0.27 -0.19
CA THR A 43 11.13 1.07 -0.91
C THR A 43 11.63 2.25 -0.08
N GLY A 44 10.85 2.69 0.92
CA GLY A 44 11.14 3.90 1.70
C GLY A 44 10.89 5.20 0.94
N GLU A 45 10.30 5.11 -0.26
CA GLU A 45 9.92 6.27 -1.06
C GLU A 45 8.77 7.05 -0.43
N PRO A 46 8.61 8.35 -0.74
CA PRO A 46 7.50 9.13 -0.22
C PRO A 46 6.16 8.52 -0.65
N SER A 47 5.28 8.30 0.32
CA SER A 47 3.94 7.80 0.13
C SER A 47 2.94 8.91 0.41
N GLU A 48 2.09 9.19 -0.57
CA GLU A 48 1.00 10.16 -0.48
C GLU A 48 -0.12 9.72 0.48
N GLY A 49 -0.10 8.48 0.98
CA GLY A 49 -1.08 7.99 1.94
C GLY A 49 -1.14 6.47 2.05
N ARG A 50 -1.91 6.00 3.05
CA ARG A 50 -2.10 4.55 3.27
C ARG A 50 -3.14 3.97 2.32
N VAL A 51 -2.89 2.75 1.84
CA VAL A 51 -3.84 1.93 1.08
C VAL A 51 -4.18 0.66 1.86
N LEU A 52 -5.32 0.06 1.52
CA LEU A 52 -5.80 -1.15 2.17
C LEU A 52 -5.33 -2.38 1.42
N PHE A 53 -4.53 -3.22 2.07
CA PHE A 53 -4.11 -4.52 1.57
C PHE A 53 -4.94 -5.65 2.19
N ALA A 54 -5.16 -6.72 1.42
CA ALA A 54 -5.65 -7.99 1.94
C ALA A 54 -5.12 -9.17 1.15
N GLN A 55 -4.76 -10.25 1.84
CA GLN A 55 -4.48 -11.54 1.24
C GLN A 55 -5.74 -12.10 0.57
N ALA A 56 -5.58 -12.58 -0.66
CA ALA A 56 -6.59 -13.46 -1.26
C ALA A 56 -6.58 -14.81 -0.53
N TYR A 57 -7.76 -15.45 -0.43
CA TYR A 57 -7.95 -16.74 0.23
C TYR A 57 -7.12 -17.86 -0.40
#